data_AF-A0AA41PTZ8-F1
#
_entry.id   AF-A0AA41PTZ8-F1
#
_cell.length_a   1.000
_cell.length_b   1.000
_cell.length_c   1.000
_cell.angle_alpha   90.00
_cell.angle_beta   90.00
_cell.angle_gamma   90.00
#
_symmetry.space_group_name_H-M   'P 1'
#
loop_
_entity.id
_entity.type
_entity.pdbx_description
1 polymer ?
#
loop_
_entity_poly.entity_id
_entity_poly.type
_entity_poly.pdbx_seq_one_letter_code
_entity_poly.pdbx_strand_id
1 'polypeptide(L)'
;MSTAADVIAIARAEVGYREGRDADGDPNNIVKYSPEVPGLGWAQGQPWCAVFVSWCAMKGDASTLFPRTASCGTGLQWFRDRGRASEYPAVGAQVFFGVGGTFGSGGHHTGLVYAYDANYIYTIEGNTNTSGSPEGDGVYLRKRSRRDPYVYRYGYPAYDNGIVSADPNWGGSKPSIPQQPSGAEVSLARVAAAARKDAPAAGTPKSYPEGVLLVERALVAEGLLRGEYADGSYGTKTLTAYAAWQRRLGYTGTDADGIPGKDSLKRLGAKHGFTVV
;
A
#
# COMPACT_ATOMS: atom_id res chain seq x y z
N MET A 1 12.42 16.81 7.41
CA MET A 1 13.00 16.33 6.13
C MET A 1 12.13 15.20 5.66
N SER A 2 11.56 15.31 4.47
CA SER A 2 10.52 14.40 4.00
C SER A 2 11.15 13.40 3.05
N THR A 3 11.01 12.11 3.35
CA THR A 3 11.67 11.03 2.60
C THR A 3 10.66 10.18 1.83
N ALA A 4 11.17 9.40 0.86
CA ALA A 4 10.37 8.38 0.19
C ALA A 4 9.77 7.37 1.19
N ALA A 5 10.53 7.02 2.24
CA ALA A 5 10.10 6.05 3.25
C ALA A 5 8.88 6.54 4.03
N ASP A 6 8.81 7.82 4.37
CA ASP A 6 7.70 8.41 5.13
C ASP A 6 6.39 8.32 4.33
N VAL A 7 6.42 8.75 3.06
CA VAL A 7 5.25 8.69 2.18
C VAL A 7 4.81 7.24 1.91
N ILE A 8 5.77 6.34 1.72
CA ILE A 8 5.50 4.91 1.54
C ILE A 8 4.89 4.30 2.82
N ALA A 9 5.38 4.66 4.00
CA ALA A 9 4.88 4.14 5.28
C ALA A 9 3.41 4.55 5.49
N ILE A 10 3.06 5.80 5.18
CA ILE A 10 1.68 6.26 5.18
C ILE A 10 0.82 5.44 4.21
N ALA A 11 1.25 5.31 2.95
CA ALA A 11 0.48 4.56 1.95
C ALA A 11 0.30 3.08 2.35
N ARG A 12 1.32 2.46 2.93
CA ARG A 12 1.25 1.07 3.42
C ARG A 12 0.24 0.88 4.54
N ALA A 13 0.13 1.84 5.45
CA ALA A 13 -0.83 1.76 6.55
C ALA A 13 -2.28 1.72 6.06
N GLU A 14 -2.52 2.17 4.83
CA GLU A 14 -3.85 2.19 4.20
C GLU A 14 -4.17 0.93 3.41
N VAL A 15 -3.20 0.02 3.17
CA VAL A 15 -3.46 -1.23 2.44
C VAL A 15 -4.55 -2.02 3.15
N GLY A 16 -5.59 -2.40 2.40
CA GLY A 16 -6.78 -3.06 2.93
C GLY A 16 -7.95 -2.11 3.24
N TYR A 17 -7.74 -0.79 3.20
CA TYR A 17 -8.84 0.18 3.24
C TYR A 17 -9.84 -0.10 2.11
N ARG A 18 -11.12 0.12 2.41
CA ARG A 18 -12.23 0.02 1.47
C ARG A 18 -13.02 1.33 1.49
N GLU A 19 -13.42 1.77 0.32
CA GLU A 19 -14.32 2.92 0.18
C GLU A 19 -15.72 2.60 0.69
N GLY A 20 -16.55 3.64 0.80
CA GLY A 20 -17.97 3.50 1.09
C GLY A 20 -18.71 2.65 0.05
N ARG A 21 -19.88 2.16 0.45
CA ARG A 21 -20.79 1.43 -0.44
C ARG A 21 -22.14 2.13 -0.49
N ASP A 22 -22.80 2.07 -1.63
CA ASP A 22 -24.18 2.53 -1.78
C ASP A 22 -25.18 1.50 -1.20
N ALA A 23 -26.48 1.74 -1.42
CA ALA A 23 -27.56 0.90 -0.90
C ALA A 23 -27.58 -0.51 -1.52
N ASP A 24 -27.07 -0.66 -2.74
CA ASP A 24 -26.99 -1.94 -3.45
C ASP A 24 -25.70 -2.69 -3.10
N GLY A 25 -24.80 -2.04 -2.36
CA GLY A 25 -23.55 -2.59 -1.90
C GLY A 25 -22.39 -2.35 -2.86
N ASP A 26 -22.57 -1.50 -3.87
CA ASP A 26 -21.53 -1.17 -4.85
C ASP A 26 -20.59 -0.07 -4.33
N PRO A 27 -19.30 -0.09 -4.71
CA PRO A 27 -18.35 0.95 -4.32
C PRO A 27 -18.79 2.33 -4.83
N ASN A 28 -18.84 3.32 -3.94
CA ASN A 28 -19.42 4.64 -4.23
C ASN A 28 -18.40 5.80 -4.23
N ASN A 29 -17.10 5.48 -4.20
CA ASN A 29 -15.99 6.44 -4.14
C ASN A 29 -16.04 7.43 -2.96
N ILE A 30 -16.82 7.16 -1.91
CA ILE A 30 -16.81 7.97 -0.69
C ILE A 30 -15.65 7.51 0.18
N VAL A 31 -14.66 8.37 0.38
CA VAL A 31 -13.42 8.05 1.08
C VAL A 31 -13.04 9.11 2.12
N LYS A 32 -12.24 8.73 3.11
CA LYS A 32 -11.71 9.70 4.10
C LYS A 32 -10.70 10.69 3.50
N TYR A 33 -10.08 10.35 2.37
CA TYR A 33 -8.96 11.11 1.80
C TYR A 33 -9.37 12.46 1.22
N SER A 34 -10.43 12.51 0.41
CA SER A 34 -10.90 13.72 -0.28
C SER A 34 -11.16 14.90 0.66
N PRO A 35 -11.92 14.76 1.76
CA PRO A 35 -12.15 15.88 2.68
C PRO A 35 -10.91 16.26 3.51
N GLU A 36 -9.96 15.34 3.71
CA GLU A 36 -8.75 15.62 4.50
C GLU A 36 -7.70 16.41 3.73
N VAL A 37 -7.64 16.31 2.40
CA VAL A 37 -6.67 17.05 1.58
C VAL A 37 -7.19 18.47 1.32
N PRO A 38 -6.49 19.53 1.76
CA PRO A 38 -6.95 20.91 1.60
C PRO A 38 -7.24 21.27 0.14
N GLY A 39 -8.49 21.62 -0.15
CA GLY A 39 -8.94 22.02 -1.49
C GLY A 39 -9.40 20.87 -2.39
N LEU A 40 -9.42 19.61 -1.92
CA LEU A 40 -9.93 18.45 -2.68
C LEU A 40 -11.23 17.85 -2.13
N GLY A 41 -11.89 18.50 -1.16
CA GLY A 41 -13.17 18.02 -0.62
C GLY A 41 -14.27 17.86 -1.68
N TRP A 42 -14.21 18.65 -2.77
CA TRP A 42 -15.13 18.56 -3.91
C TRP A 42 -15.00 17.24 -4.68
N ALA A 43 -13.88 16.53 -4.57
CA ALA A 43 -13.61 15.27 -5.28
C ALA A 43 -14.22 14.05 -4.57
N GLN A 44 -15.01 14.25 -3.51
CA GLN A 44 -15.70 13.15 -2.85
C GLN A 44 -16.70 12.48 -3.80
N GLY A 45 -16.73 11.14 -3.82
CA GLY A 45 -17.57 10.38 -4.75
C GLY A 45 -17.04 10.32 -6.18
N GLN A 46 -15.81 10.79 -6.42
CA GLN A 46 -15.10 10.68 -7.71
C GLN A 46 -13.95 9.67 -7.59
N PRO A 47 -13.44 9.13 -8.72
CA PRO A 47 -12.25 8.29 -8.70
C PRO A 47 -11.09 8.92 -7.93
N TRP A 48 -10.59 8.22 -6.91
CA TRP A 48 -9.76 8.83 -5.86
C TRP A 48 -8.29 8.38 -5.86
N CYS A 49 -7.81 7.73 -6.92
CA CYS A 49 -6.40 7.27 -7.01
C CYS A 49 -5.38 8.42 -6.86
N ALA A 50 -5.60 9.56 -7.52
CA ALA A 50 -4.72 10.73 -7.39
C ALA A 50 -4.90 11.43 -6.04
N VAL A 51 -6.13 11.51 -5.53
CA VAL A 51 -6.42 12.06 -4.19
C VAL A 51 -5.69 11.26 -3.12
N PHE A 52 -5.66 9.93 -3.22
CA PHE A 52 -4.92 9.06 -2.32
C PHE A 52 -3.42 9.38 -2.30
N VAL A 53 -2.78 9.56 -3.47
CA VAL A 53 -1.36 9.93 -3.53
C VAL A 53 -1.12 11.31 -2.94
N SER A 54 -1.98 12.31 -3.23
CA SER A 54 -1.90 13.64 -2.61
C SER A 54 -2.07 13.58 -1.09
N TRP A 55 -2.97 12.72 -0.58
CA TRP A 55 -3.16 12.50 0.85
C TRP A 55 -1.94 11.85 1.50
N CYS A 56 -1.36 10.83 0.85
CA CYS A 56 -0.14 10.18 1.33
C CYS A 56 1.01 11.17 1.43
N ALA A 57 1.20 12.00 0.39
CA ALA A 57 2.20 13.05 0.39
C ALA A 57 1.96 14.07 1.50
N MET A 58 0.71 14.47 1.75
CA MET A 58 0.37 15.39 2.84
C MET A 58 0.70 14.83 4.22
N LYS A 59 0.29 13.59 4.50
CA LYS A 59 0.53 12.95 5.80
C LYS A 59 2.00 12.57 6.02
N GLY A 60 2.77 12.35 4.95
CA GLY A 60 4.21 12.13 4.98
C GLY A 60 5.04 13.42 4.91
N ASP A 61 4.43 14.58 5.20
CA ASP A 61 5.06 15.92 5.17
C ASP A 61 5.75 16.26 3.81
N ALA A 62 5.32 15.63 2.73
CA ALA A 62 5.88 15.76 1.38
C ALA A 62 4.94 16.53 0.43
N SER A 63 3.98 17.30 0.96
CA SER A 63 2.92 17.95 0.16
C SER A 63 3.43 18.94 -0.89
N THR A 64 4.63 19.51 -0.69
CA THR A 64 5.29 20.41 -1.65
C THR A 64 6.06 19.65 -2.74
N LEU A 65 6.32 18.36 -2.52
CA LEU A 65 7.11 17.49 -3.40
C LEU A 65 6.24 16.73 -4.40
N PHE A 66 4.92 16.73 -4.19
CA PHE A 66 3.90 16.09 -5.02
C PHE A 66 2.84 17.11 -5.47
N PRO A 67 2.13 16.84 -6.58
CA PRO A 67 0.93 17.58 -6.92
C PRO A 67 -0.19 17.29 -5.90
N ARG A 68 -0.89 18.36 -5.48
CA ARG A 68 -2.16 18.25 -4.76
C ARG A 68 -3.31 18.29 -5.77
N THR A 69 -3.80 17.13 -6.20
CA THR A 69 -4.78 17.05 -7.29
C THR A 69 -5.62 15.77 -7.23
N ALA A 70 -6.82 15.83 -7.82
CA ALA A 70 -7.66 14.66 -8.08
C ALA A 70 -7.46 14.07 -9.49
N SER A 71 -6.62 14.68 -10.34
CA SER A 71 -6.42 14.27 -11.74
C SER A 71 -5.03 13.68 -11.99
N CYS A 72 -4.98 12.46 -12.54
CA CYS A 72 -3.73 11.81 -12.94
C CYS A 72 -3.00 12.63 -14.02
N GLY A 73 -3.72 13.15 -15.02
CA GLY A 73 -3.14 13.97 -16.08
C GLY A 73 -2.53 15.27 -15.56
N THR A 74 -3.24 15.98 -14.66
CA THR A 74 -2.73 17.18 -13.98
C THR A 74 -1.50 16.85 -13.13
N GLY A 75 -1.52 15.72 -12.42
CA GLY A 75 -0.40 15.27 -11.61
C GLY A 75 0.85 15.00 -12.45
N LEU A 76 0.71 14.30 -13.58
CA LEU A 76 1.82 14.06 -14.49
C LEU A 76 2.36 15.35 -15.09
N GLN A 77 1.49 16.26 -15.51
CA GLN A 77 1.90 17.56 -16.06
C GLN A 77 2.71 18.36 -15.02
N TRP A 78 2.29 18.37 -13.76
CA TRP A 78 3.02 19.06 -12.68
C TRP A 78 4.48 18.60 -12.54
N PHE A 79 4.74 17.30 -12.69
CA PHE A 79 6.10 16.75 -12.68
C PHE A 79 6.87 17.10 -13.97
N ARG A 80 6.21 17.08 -15.13
CA ARG A 80 6.83 17.49 -16.40
C ARG A 80 7.29 18.95 -16.38
N ASP A 81 6.44 19.85 -15.89
CA ASP A 81 6.74 21.29 -15.80
C ASP A 81 7.93 21.58 -14.88
N ARG A 82 8.29 20.63 -14.01
CA ARG A 82 9.43 20.71 -13.10
C ARG A 82 10.65 19.92 -13.60
N GLY A 83 10.59 19.34 -14.80
CA GLY A 83 11.66 18.51 -15.36
C GLY A 83 11.87 17.19 -14.61
N ARG A 84 10.81 16.67 -13.97
CA ARG A 84 10.89 15.53 -13.03
C ARG A 84 9.95 14.39 -13.37
N ALA A 85 9.56 14.32 -14.63
CA ALA A 85 8.97 13.12 -15.20
C ALA A 85 10.10 12.25 -15.78
N SER A 86 10.04 10.93 -15.54
CA SER A 86 10.98 9.94 -16.06
C SER A 86 10.24 8.75 -16.66
N GLU A 87 10.94 8.03 -17.53
CA GLU A 87 10.53 6.73 -18.09
C GLU A 87 10.97 5.56 -17.19
N TYR A 88 11.82 5.82 -16.21
CA TYR A 88 12.36 4.80 -15.31
C TYR A 88 11.68 4.85 -13.94
N PRO A 89 11.45 3.70 -13.28
CA PRO A 89 10.93 3.66 -11.93
C PRO A 89 11.95 4.19 -10.91
N ALA A 90 11.41 4.71 -9.82
CA ALA A 90 12.17 5.08 -8.65
C ALA A 90 11.36 4.83 -7.38
N VAL A 91 12.03 4.51 -6.27
CA VAL A 91 11.38 4.32 -4.97
C VAL A 91 10.82 5.66 -4.49
N GLY A 92 9.55 5.68 -4.10
CA GLY A 92 8.80 6.88 -3.74
C GLY A 92 8.23 7.66 -4.92
N ALA A 93 8.48 7.24 -6.16
CA ALA A 93 7.89 7.90 -7.32
C ALA A 93 6.37 7.69 -7.38
N GLN A 94 5.66 8.72 -7.86
CA GLN A 94 4.29 8.56 -8.32
C GLN A 94 4.32 7.96 -9.72
N VAL A 95 3.80 6.74 -9.90
CA VAL A 95 3.65 6.14 -11.22
C VAL A 95 2.31 6.54 -11.82
N PHE A 96 2.29 6.83 -13.11
CA PHE A 96 1.11 7.21 -13.88
C PHE A 96 0.84 6.16 -14.95
N PHE A 97 -0.40 5.69 -15.01
CA PHE A 97 -0.84 4.67 -15.93
C PHE A 97 -1.85 5.21 -16.93
N GLY A 98 -1.78 4.71 -18.17
CA GLY A 98 -2.70 5.12 -19.22
C GLY A 98 -2.04 5.12 -20.60
N VAL A 99 -2.86 4.86 -21.61
CA VAL A 99 -2.53 5.13 -23.01
C VAL A 99 -2.98 6.56 -23.35
N GLY A 100 -2.58 7.09 -24.53
CA GLY A 100 -3.13 8.36 -25.02
C GLY A 100 -4.65 8.34 -25.12
N GLY A 101 -5.31 9.47 -24.80
CA GLY A 101 -6.78 9.57 -24.74
C GLY A 101 -7.26 10.90 -24.14
N THR A 102 -8.54 10.97 -23.77
CA THR A 102 -9.24 12.18 -23.26
C THR A 102 -8.52 12.88 -22.09
N PHE A 103 -7.76 12.13 -21.28
CA PHE A 103 -7.03 12.64 -20.12
C PHE A 103 -5.52 12.86 -20.39
N GLY A 104 -5.10 12.81 -21.67
CA GLY A 104 -3.71 12.76 -22.08
C GLY A 104 -3.06 11.40 -21.79
N SER A 105 -1.95 11.10 -22.45
CA SER A 105 -1.21 9.86 -22.20
C SER A 105 -0.74 9.80 -20.74
N GLY A 106 -1.07 8.70 -20.05
CA GLY A 106 -0.79 8.48 -18.62
C GLY A 106 -1.86 8.97 -17.64
N GLY A 107 -3.02 9.45 -18.13
CA GLY A 107 -4.03 10.11 -17.31
C GLY A 107 -5.11 9.20 -16.69
N HIS A 108 -4.97 7.87 -16.70
CA HIS A 108 -6.07 6.97 -16.31
C HIS A 108 -6.00 6.51 -14.85
N HIS A 109 -4.81 6.23 -14.33
CA HIS A 109 -4.64 5.76 -12.95
C HIS A 109 -3.26 6.16 -12.41
N THR A 110 -3.07 6.08 -11.09
CA THR A 110 -1.78 6.39 -10.46
C THR A 110 -1.59 5.65 -9.14
N GLY A 111 -0.34 5.51 -8.72
CA GLY A 111 0.04 4.91 -7.44
C GLY A 111 1.44 5.31 -6.99
N LEU A 112 1.84 4.82 -5.83
CA LEU A 112 3.18 5.04 -5.27
C LEU A 112 4.06 3.81 -5.46
N VAL A 113 5.22 3.98 -6.08
CA VAL A 113 6.23 2.91 -6.23
C VAL A 113 6.95 2.74 -4.90
N TYR A 114 6.87 1.56 -4.29
CA TYR A 114 7.63 1.25 -3.08
C TYR A 114 8.87 0.39 -3.35
N ALA A 115 8.93 -0.29 -4.50
CA ALA A 115 10.04 -1.12 -4.92
C ALA A 115 10.04 -1.29 -6.44
N TYR A 116 11.19 -1.64 -7.00
CA TYR A 116 11.29 -2.11 -8.38
C TYR A 116 12.43 -3.13 -8.51
N ASP A 117 12.33 -4.01 -9.49
CA ASP A 117 13.42 -4.90 -9.89
C ASP A 117 13.71 -4.75 -11.40
N ALA A 118 14.45 -5.70 -11.97
CA ALA A 118 14.80 -5.69 -13.39
C ALA A 118 13.57 -5.75 -14.32
N ASN A 119 12.46 -6.34 -13.85
CA ASN A 119 11.28 -6.69 -14.64
C ASN A 119 9.99 -6.03 -14.14
N TYR A 120 9.91 -5.70 -12.84
CA TYR A 120 8.67 -5.26 -12.21
C TYR A 120 8.81 -3.96 -11.43
N ILE A 121 7.71 -3.23 -11.35
CA ILE A 121 7.46 -2.27 -10.27
C ILE A 121 6.48 -2.88 -9.27
N TYR A 122 6.63 -2.46 -8.03
CA TYR A 122 5.72 -2.80 -6.94
C TYR A 122 5.16 -1.50 -6.35
N THR A 123 3.85 -1.42 -6.28
CA THR A 123 3.13 -0.17 -6.04
C THR A 123 2.09 -0.34 -4.94
N ILE A 124 1.76 0.78 -4.28
CA ILE A 124 0.58 0.93 -3.43
C ILE A 124 -0.37 1.86 -4.18
N GLU A 125 -1.56 1.34 -4.49
CA GLU A 125 -2.53 2.00 -5.35
C GLU A 125 -3.86 2.11 -4.60
N GLY A 126 -4.42 3.33 -4.54
CA GLY A 126 -5.78 3.59 -4.08
C GLY A 126 -6.74 3.65 -5.27
N ASN A 127 -8.02 3.42 -5.02
CA ASN A 127 -9.03 3.21 -6.06
C ASN A 127 -8.60 2.14 -7.07
N THR A 128 -8.16 0.98 -6.56
CA THR A 128 -7.95 -0.22 -7.38
C THR A 128 -8.61 -1.43 -6.72
N ASN A 129 -8.49 -2.61 -7.33
CA ASN A 129 -9.03 -3.87 -6.83
C ASN A 129 -8.05 -5.02 -7.13
N THR A 130 -8.46 -6.27 -6.87
CA THR A 130 -7.64 -7.46 -7.10
C THR A 130 -7.33 -7.71 -8.58
N SER A 131 -8.19 -7.30 -9.52
CA SER A 131 -7.90 -7.37 -10.96
C SER A 131 -7.05 -6.19 -11.45
N GLY A 132 -7.06 -5.06 -10.74
CA GLY A 132 -6.25 -3.87 -11.03
C GLY A 132 -6.95 -2.83 -11.90
N SER A 133 -8.28 -2.85 -11.93
CA SER A 133 -9.10 -1.88 -12.65
C SER A 133 -8.92 -0.46 -12.08
N PRO A 134 -9.05 0.61 -12.91
CA PRO A 134 -9.19 1.99 -12.46
C PRO A 134 -10.48 2.26 -11.66
N GLU A 135 -11.46 1.37 -11.75
CA GLU A 135 -12.70 1.35 -10.95
C GLU A 135 -12.51 0.36 -9.79
N GLY A 136 -11.73 0.80 -8.81
CA GLY A 136 -11.39 0.00 -7.64
C GLY A 136 -12.34 0.15 -6.48
N ASP A 137 -12.11 -0.63 -5.43
CA ASP A 137 -12.89 -0.58 -4.20
C ASP A 137 -12.03 -0.29 -2.95
N GLY A 138 -10.72 -0.05 -3.13
CA GLY A 138 -9.83 0.10 -1.99
C GLY A 138 -8.36 0.36 -2.33
N VAL A 139 -7.53 0.19 -1.30
CA VAL A 139 -6.07 0.33 -1.38
C VAL A 139 -5.40 -1.05 -1.40
N TYR A 140 -4.55 -1.28 -2.40
CA TYR A 140 -3.92 -2.57 -2.65
C TYR A 140 -2.44 -2.46 -2.99
N LEU A 141 -1.70 -3.53 -2.69
CA LEU A 141 -0.37 -3.75 -3.26
C LEU A 141 -0.53 -4.32 -4.66
N ARG A 142 0.21 -3.77 -5.63
CA ARG A 142 0.21 -4.22 -7.02
C ARG A 142 1.62 -4.54 -7.48
N LYS A 143 1.72 -5.55 -8.35
CA LYS A 143 2.93 -5.91 -9.10
C LYS A 143 2.63 -5.70 -10.57
N ARG A 144 3.40 -4.85 -11.24
CA ARG A 144 3.21 -4.52 -12.65
C ARG A 144 4.51 -4.69 -13.40
N SER A 145 4.45 -5.15 -14.65
CA SER A 145 5.64 -5.18 -15.51
C SER A 145 6.09 -3.74 -15.75
N ARG A 146 7.34 -3.43 -15.43
CA ARG A 146 7.85 -2.04 -15.55
C ARG A 146 8.04 -1.59 -17.01
N ARG A 147 7.90 -2.52 -17.96
CA ARG A 147 8.00 -2.31 -19.41
C ARG A 147 6.63 -2.43 -20.10
N ASP A 148 5.56 -2.58 -19.34
CA ASP A 148 4.21 -2.56 -19.88
C ASP A 148 3.91 -1.15 -20.44
N PRO A 149 3.44 -1.01 -21.69
CA PRO A 149 3.10 0.29 -22.27
C PRO A 149 2.06 1.09 -21.48
N TYR A 150 1.21 0.42 -20.70
CA TYR A 150 0.25 1.06 -19.81
C TYR A 150 0.93 1.72 -18.60
N VAL A 151 2.12 1.27 -18.20
CA VAL A 151 2.97 1.92 -17.20
C VAL A 151 3.69 3.08 -17.87
N TYR A 152 3.03 4.22 -17.89
CA TYR A 152 3.36 5.28 -18.84
C TYR A 152 4.56 6.12 -18.39
N ARG A 153 4.50 6.74 -17.22
CA ARG A 153 5.56 7.64 -16.72
C ARG A 153 5.64 7.64 -15.20
N TYR A 154 6.78 8.10 -14.68
CA TYR A 154 7.03 8.25 -13.25
C TYR A 154 7.30 9.73 -12.94
N GLY A 155 6.60 10.29 -11.96
CA GLY A 155 6.91 11.58 -11.36
C GLY A 155 7.84 11.41 -10.17
N TYR A 156 8.96 12.12 -10.16
CA TYR A 156 9.98 12.04 -9.11
C TYR A 156 9.80 13.18 -8.10
N PRO A 157 9.43 12.91 -6.84
CA PRO A 157 9.42 13.90 -5.76
C PRO A 157 10.84 14.31 -5.35
N ALA A 158 10.99 15.46 -4.68
CA ALA A 158 12.30 16.09 -4.38
C ALA A 158 12.61 15.82 -2.94
N TYR A 159 12.74 14.53 -2.63
CA TYR A 159 13.07 14.12 -1.29
C TYR A 159 14.46 14.65 -0.91
N ASP A 160 14.60 15.05 0.35
CA ASP A 160 15.82 15.70 0.84
C ASP A 160 17.05 14.78 0.75
N ASN A 161 16.83 13.46 0.85
CA ASN A 161 17.86 12.43 0.73
C ASN A 161 18.03 11.90 -0.70
N GLY A 162 17.46 12.58 -1.70
CA GLY A 162 17.47 12.15 -3.09
C GLY A 162 16.50 11.01 -3.38
N ILE A 163 16.57 10.46 -4.59
CA ILE A 163 15.65 9.41 -5.05
C ILE A 163 16.42 8.20 -5.59
N VAL A 164 16.06 7.01 -5.11
CA VAL A 164 16.66 5.74 -5.59
C VAL A 164 15.97 5.36 -6.89
N SER A 165 16.61 5.63 -8.02
CA SER A 165 16.02 5.50 -9.36
C SER A 165 16.80 4.54 -10.26
N ALA A 166 16.09 3.95 -11.23
CA ALA A 166 16.73 3.22 -12.32
C ALA A 166 17.10 4.13 -13.50
N ASP A 167 16.88 5.44 -13.39
CA ASP A 167 17.19 6.42 -14.44
C ASP A 167 18.69 6.72 -14.46
N PRO A 168 19.41 6.44 -15.56
CA PRO A 168 20.83 6.75 -15.68
C PRO A 168 21.14 8.24 -15.46
N ASN A 169 20.21 9.13 -15.80
CA ASN A 169 20.39 10.58 -15.62
C ASN A 169 20.27 11.02 -14.15
N TRP A 170 19.76 10.14 -13.27
CA TRP A 170 19.57 10.38 -11.84
C TRP A 170 20.44 9.43 -11.00
N GLY A 171 21.65 9.15 -11.48
CA GLY A 171 22.64 8.33 -10.79
C GLY A 171 22.47 6.82 -10.98
N GLY A 172 21.40 6.37 -11.65
CA GLY A 172 21.23 4.98 -12.12
C GLY A 172 21.56 3.93 -11.06
N SER A 173 20.73 3.80 -10.03
CA SER A 173 20.89 2.74 -9.04
C SER A 173 20.40 1.40 -9.60
N LYS A 174 21.16 0.32 -9.33
CA LYS A 174 20.78 -1.03 -9.75
C LYS A 174 19.43 -1.41 -9.12
N PRO A 175 18.62 -2.24 -9.80
CA PRO A 175 17.40 -2.79 -9.22
C PRO A 175 17.72 -3.43 -7.88
N SER A 176 17.28 -2.77 -6.82
CA SER A 176 17.14 -3.37 -5.52
C SER A 176 15.65 -3.51 -5.33
N ILE A 177 15.18 -4.72 -5.02
CA ILE A 177 14.00 -4.80 -4.16
C ILE A 177 14.49 -4.09 -2.90
N PRO A 178 14.07 -2.86 -2.59
CA PRO A 178 14.31 -2.36 -1.25
C PRO A 178 13.65 -3.42 -0.36
N GLN A 179 14.39 -3.99 0.59
CA GLN A 179 13.74 -4.58 1.74
C GLN A 179 12.69 -3.54 2.16
N GLN A 180 11.40 -3.93 2.07
CA GLN A 180 10.28 -3.08 2.47
C GLN A 180 10.65 -2.40 3.79
N PRO A 181 10.35 -1.10 4.00
CA PRO A 181 10.90 -0.31 5.10
C PRO A 181 11.02 -1.14 6.37
N SER A 182 12.25 -1.55 6.67
CA SER A 182 12.59 -2.31 7.86
C SER A 182 12.52 -1.35 9.02
N GLY A 183 11.51 -1.52 9.85
CA GLY A 183 11.37 -0.82 11.12
C GLY A 183 10.25 -1.43 11.94
N ALA A 184 9.22 -1.96 11.28
CA ALA A 184 8.22 -2.79 11.93
C ALA A 184 8.78 -4.20 12.17
N GLU A 185 9.31 -4.41 13.37
CA GLU A 185 9.66 -5.73 13.87
C GLU A 185 8.44 -6.36 14.57
N VAL A 186 8.09 -7.57 14.15
CA VAL A 186 7.10 -8.40 14.84
C VAL A 186 7.85 -9.49 15.57
N SER A 187 7.83 -9.42 16.89
CA SER A 187 8.38 -10.49 17.71
C SER A 187 7.52 -11.75 17.55
N LEU A 188 8.12 -12.83 17.04
CA LEU A 188 7.44 -14.13 16.90
C LEU A 188 6.89 -14.60 18.24
N ALA A 189 7.71 -14.49 19.30
CA ALA A 189 7.33 -14.93 20.64
C ALA A 189 6.12 -14.15 21.17
N ARG A 190 6.12 -12.82 21.01
CA ARG A 190 5.02 -11.97 21.51
C ARG A 190 3.74 -12.17 20.70
N VAL A 191 3.81 -12.28 19.37
CA VAL A 191 2.60 -12.45 18.56
C VAL A 191 2.01 -13.85 18.72
N ALA A 192 2.83 -14.89 18.87
CA ALA A 192 2.35 -16.23 19.19
C ALA A 192 1.77 -16.31 20.61
N ALA A 193 2.33 -15.55 21.56
CA ALA A 193 1.75 -15.42 22.90
C ALA A 193 0.39 -14.72 22.86
N ALA A 194 0.25 -13.64 22.08
CA ALA A 194 -1.03 -12.96 21.87
C ALA A 194 -2.06 -13.90 21.24
N ALA A 195 -1.69 -14.67 20.21
CA ALA A 195 -2.57 -15.67 19.60
C ALA A 195 -3.09 -16.74 20.57
N ARG A 196 -2.28 -17.09 21.59
CA ARG A 196 -2.67 -18.05 22.63
C ARG A 196 -3.48 -17.44 23.77
N LYS A 197 -3.24 -16.16 24.10
CA LYS A 197 -3.71 -15.52 25.33
C LYS A 197 -4.89 -14.59 25.12
N ASP A 198 -4.92 -13.84 24.02
CA ASP A 198 -5.95 -12.85 23.76
C ASP A 198 -7.25 -13.59 23.42
N ALA A 199 -8.10 -13.75 24.43
CA ALA A 199 -9.41 -14.39 24.30
C ALA A 199 -10.36 -13.54 23.44
N PRO A 200 -11.35 -14.14 22.76
CA PRO A 200 -12.29 -13.42 21.89
C PRO A 200 -13.30 -12.50 22.62
N ALA A 201 -13.19 -12.34 23.95
CA ALA A 201 -14.14 -11.59 24.75
C ALA A 201 -13.72 -10.13 24.94
N ALA A 202 -14.69 -9.22 24.78
CA ALA A 202 -14.53 -7.79 24.98
C ALA A 202 -14.06 -7.48 26.42
N GLY A 203 -13.07 -6.58 26.55
CA GLY A 203 -12.51 -6.15 27.83
C GLY A 203 -11.20 -6.85 28.25
N THR A 204 -10.75 -7.85 27.50
CA THR A 204 -9.42 -8.46 27.72
C THR A 204 -8.31 -7.48 27.28
N PRO A 205 -7.28 -7.20 28.11
CA PRO A 205 -6.17 -6.36 27.71
C PRO A 205 -5.38 -6.97 26.54
N LYS A 206 -5.16 -6.18 25.48
CA LYS A 206 -4.39 -6.57 24.29
C LYS A 206 -2.93 -6.73 24.68
N SER A 207 -2.34 -7.91 24.45
CA SER A 207 -1.00 -8.22 24.95
C SER A 207 0.15 -7.74 24.05
N TYR A 208 -0.09 -7.58 22.75
CA TYR A 208 0.87 -7.05 21.78
C TYR A 208 0.20 -6.31 20.61
N PRO A 209 -0.58 -5.25 20.87
CA PRO A 209 -1.46 -4.64 19.87
C PRO A 209 -0.73 -4.13 18.62
N GLU A 210 0.47 -3.56 18.78
CA GLU A 210 1.27 -3.04 17.68
C GLU A 210 1.74 -4.13 16.70
N GLY A 211 2.21 -5.27 17.22
CA GLY A 211 2.68 -6.39 16.41
C GLY A 211 1.54 -7.22 15.83
N VAL A 212 0.46 -7.39 16.60
CA VAL A 212 -0.76 -8.07 16.13
C VAL A 212 -1.40 -7.29 14.98
N LEU A 213 -1.49 -5.96 15.09
CA LEU A 213 -2.09 -5.13 14.05
C LEU A 213 -1.33 -5.22 12.71
N LEU A 214 0.00 -5.38 12.75
CA LEU A 214 0.80 -5.61 11.55
C LEU A 214 0.47 -6.94 10.88
N VAL A 215 0.30 -8.00 11.67
CA VAL A 215 -0.12 -9.33 11.18
C VAL A 215 -1.55 -9.28 10.64
N GLU A 216 -2.46 -8.60 11.32
CA GLU A 216 -3.85 -8.46 10.89
C GLU A 216 -3.96 -7.70 9.58
N ARG A 217 -3.28 -6.56 9.44
CA ARG A 217 -3.23 -5.82 8.17
C ARG A 217 -2.67 -6.67 7.02
N ALA A 218 -1.67 -7.49 7.30
CA ALA A 218 -1.15 -8.45 6.33
C ALA A 218 -2.20 -9.50 5.94
N LEU A 219 -2.95 -10.05 6.89
CA LEU A 219 -4.04 -10.97 6.61
C LEU A 219 -5.22 -10.31 5.88
N VAL A 220 -5.50 -9.03 6.14
CA VAL A 220 -6.47 -8.23 5.38
C VAL A 220 -6.00 -8.07 3.94
N ALA A 221 -4.72 -7.75 3.74
CA ALA A 221 -4.12 -7.65 2.41
C ALA A 221 -4.15 -9.00 1.64
N GLU A 222 -4.08 -10.13 2.35
CA GLU A 222 -4.29 -11.46 1.77
C GLU A 222 -5.75 -11.79 1.46
N GLY A 223 -6.70 -10.93 1.86
CA GLY A 223 -8.13 -11.18 1.76
C GLY A 223 -8.62 -12.28 2.71
N LEU A 224 -7.87 -12.55 3.78
CA LEU A 224 -8.17 -13.59 4.78
C LEU A 224 -8.86 -13.03 6.02
N LEU A 225 -8.73 -11.73 6.25
CA LEU A 225 -9.36 -11.00 7.36
C LEU A 225 -10.10 -9.78 6.80
N ARG A 226 -11.24 -9.42 7.40
CA ARG A 226 -11.94 -8.17 7.08
C ARG A 226 -11.29 -7.02 7.85
N GLY A 227 -11.15 -5.86 7.21
CA GLY A 227 -10.43 -4.71 7.78
C GLY A 227 -10.97 -4.23 9.12
N GLU A 228 -12.26 -4.39 9.38
CA GLU A 228 -12.90 -4.06 10.66
C GLU A 228 -12.39 -4.87 11.86
N TYR A 229 -11.76 -6.03 11.61
CA TYR A 229 -11.15 -6.87 12.64
C TYR A 229 -9.64 -6.65 12.79
N ALA A 230 -9.04 -5.72 12.06
CA ALA A 230 -7.64 -5.33 12.25
C ALA A 230 -7.55 -4.25 13.32
N ASP A 231 -7.69 -4.65 14.58
CA ASP A 231 -7.78 -3.76 15.73
C ASP A 231 -6.63 -3.95 16.75
N GLY A 232 -5.68 -4.85 16.46
CA GLY A 232 -4.58 -5.22 17.33
C GLY A 232 -4.95 -6.27 18.38
N SER A 233 -6.12 -6.91 18.29
CA SER A 233 -6.52 -8.02 19.15
C SER A 233 -6.63 -9.30 18.35
N TYR A 234 -5.76 -10.27 18.63
CA TYR A 234 -5.68 -11.48 17.82
C TYR A 234 -7.04 -12.21 17.78
N GLY A 235 -7.58 -12.62 18.92
CA GLY A 235 -8.93 -13.18 19.01
C GLY A 235 -9.21 -14.33 18.03
N THR A 236 -10.49 -14.68 17.85
CA THR A 236 -10.86 -15.84 17.01
C THR A 236 -10.85 -15.55 15.51
N LYS A 237 -11.11 -14.29 15.11
CA LYS A 237 -11.14 -13.90 13.69
C LYS A 237 -9.73 -13.90 13.10
N THR A 238 -8.75 -13.32 13.77
CA THR A 238 -7.35 -13.36 13.31
C THR A 238 -6.79 -14.77 13.41
N LEU A 239 -7.14 -15.56 14.43
CA LEU A 239 -6.77 -16.98 14.50
C LEU A 239 -7.28 -17.78 13.30
N THR A 240 -8.56 -17.62 12.93
CA THR A 240 -9.15 -18.27 11.76
C THR A 240 -8.47 -17.82 10.46
N ALA A 241 -8.23 -16.51 10.32
CA ALA A 241 -7.57 -15.93 9.15
C ALA A 241 -6.12 -16.41 9.01
N TYR A 242 -5.38 -16.51 10.12
CA TYR A 242 -4.02 -17.00 10.11
C TYR A 242 -3.95 -18.50 9.82
N ALA A 243 -4.92 -19.29 10.30
CA ALA A 243 -5.05 -20.70 9.94
C ALA A 243 -5.26 -20.87 8.43
N ALA A 244 -6.08 -20.00 7.83
CA ALA A 244 -6.26 -19.98 6.37
C ALA A 244 -4.97 -19.56 5.64
N TRP A 245 -4.17 -18.65 6.21
CA TRP A 245 -2.84 -18.31 5.68
C TRP A 245 -1.89 -19.51 5.71
N GLN A 246 -1.80 -20.24 6.83
CA GLN A 246 -1.02 -21.47 6.93
C GLN A 246 -1.46 -22.49 5.87
N ARG A 247 -2.77 -22.68 5.65
CA ARG A 247 -3.28 -23.56 4.58
C ARG A 247 -2.84 -23.12 3.18
N ARG A 248 -2.81 -21.80 2.89
CA ARG A 248 -2.26 -21.28 1.62
C ARG A 248 -0.78 -21.61 1.42
N LEU A 249 -0.05 -21.79 2.52
CA LEU A 249 1.36 -22.20 2.49
C LEU A 249 1.57 -23.72 2.43
N GLY A 250 0.49 -24.51 2.41
CA GLY A 250 0.52 -25.97 2.33
C GLY A 250 0.48 -26.71 3.66
N TYR A 251 0.26 -26.00 4.78
CA TYR A 251 0.10 -26.62 6.09
C TYR A 251 -1.27 -27.30 6.19
N THR A 252 -1.36 -28.42 6.91
CA THR A 252 -2.61 -29.20 7.04
C THR A 252 -2.81 -29.68 8.47
N GLY A 253 -4.04 -30.11 8.79
CA GLY A 253 -4.37 -30.63 10.12
C GLY A 253 -4.03 -29.64 11.23
N THR A 254 -3.35 -30.12 12.25
CA THR A 254 -2.91 -29.34 13.42
C THR A 254 -1.80 -28.33 13.10
N ASP A 255 -1.13 -28.46 11.95
CA ASP A 255 -0.07 -27.51 11.56
C ASP A 255 -0.65 -26.20 11.00
N ALA A 256 -1.96 -26.14 10.75
CA ALA A 256 -2.70 -24.95 10.37
C ALA A 256 -3.67 -24.51 11.48
N ASP A 257 -3.13 -24.32 12.68
CA ASP A 257 -3.83 -24.00 13.93
C ASP A 257 -4.18 -22.52 14.12
N GLY A 258 -3.64 -21.64 13.27
CA GLY A 258 -3.80 -20.19 13.37
C GLY A 258 -2.85 -19.52 14.36
N ILE A 259 -1.89 -20.23 14.93
CA ILE A 259 -0.83 -19.64 15.77
C ILE A 259 0.37 -19.32 14.87
N PRO A 260 0.91 -18.08 14.90
CA PRO A 260 2.07 -17.74 14.08
C PRO A 260 3.29 -18.61 14.37
N GLY A 261 3.70 -19.40 13.39
CA GLY A 261 4.98 -20.10 13.34
C GLY A 261 6.06 -19.26 12.68
N LYS A 262 7.33 -19.58 12.92
CA LYS A 262 8.49 -18.84 12.39
C LYS A 262 8.43 -18.70 10.86
N ASP A 263 8.20 -19.80 10.16
CA ASP A 263 8.24 -19.82 8.69
C ASP A 263 6.98 -19.20 8.08
N SER A 264 5.79 -19.49 8.62
CA SER A 264 4.54 -18.88 8.16
C SER A 264 4.53 -17.37 8.38
N LEU A 265 5.06 -16.91 9.51
CA LEU A 265 5.11 -15.49 9.85
C LEU A 265 6.19 -14.76 9.05
N LYS A 266 7.35 -15.38 8.81
CA LYS A 266 8.39 -14.81 7.94
C LYS A 266 7.91 -14.65 6.50
N ARG A 267 7.16 -15.63 5.98
CA ARG A 267 6.58 -15.53 4.63
C ARG A 267 5.51 -14.44 4.53
N LEU A 268 4.70 -14.29 5.57
CA LEU A 268 3.73 -13.20 5.66
C LEU A 268 4.46 -11.84 5.75
N GLY A 269 5.44 -11.73 6.64
CA GLY A 269 6.25 -10.52 6.81
C GLY A 269 7.01 -10.11 5.56
N ALA A 270 7.62 -11.07 4.85
CA ALA A 270 8.31 -10.84 3.59
C ALA A 270 7.37 -10.34 2.47
N LYS A 271 6.08 -10.70 2.52
CA LYS A 271 5.07 -10.25 1.56
C LYS A 271 4.52 -8.86 1.92
N HIS A 272 4.35 -8.58 3.22
CA HIS A 272 3.59 -7.41 3.68
C HIS A 272 4.42 -6.32 4.39
N GLY A 273 5.71 -6.53 4.60
CA GLY A 273 6.65 -5.48 5.01
C GLY A 273 6.89 -5.37 6.49
N PHE A 274 7.04 -6.51 7.17
CA PHE A 274 7.55 -6.56 8.54
C PHE A 274 8.62 -7.65 8.70
N THR A 275 9.58 -7.41 9.60
CA THR A 275 10.63 -8.39 9.92
C THR A 275 10.21 -9.19 11.14
N VAL A 276 10.48 -10.49 11.13
CA VAL A 276 10.22 -11.37 12.27
C VAL A 276 11.46 -11.46 13.13
N VAL A 277 11.35 -11.05 14.39
CA VAL A 277 12.40 -11.10 15.42
C VAL A 277 12.11 -12.09 16.54
#